data_AF-A0A090QMK9-F1
#
_entry.id   AF-A0A090QMK9-F1
#
_cell.length_a   1.000
_cell.length_b   1.000
_cell.length_c   1.000
_cell.angle_alpha   90.00
_cell.angle_beta   90.00
_cell.angle_gamma   90.00
#
_symmetry.space_group_name_H-M   'P 1'
#
loop_
_entity.id
_entity.type
_entity.pdbx_description
1 polymer ?
#
loop_
_entity_poly.entity_id
_entity_poly.type
_entity_poly.pdbx_seq_one_letter_code
_entity_poly.pdbx_strand_id
1 'polypeptide(L)'
;MTLPVLASQPPSIAFYYNQIDSVRELMNYDRVVVTPGLITEKQIDTLHKANTRVYAYLSAGEYDGATLPPSLQTHSPLINTNWQSHVMDLTAPAWQNYLLGEAASIMEKGFDGMFLDTLDSYTLFAITHSQRQKQEEGLVSILTALHNAPSQPTLILNRGFDVLTKLPFKPAAVVAESLYHQYDPKDKRYQTVPSQDTTWLTQRLNEVKALNIEVIVIDYIPGSERTKQIAAAQRLLKEGYTPYVSDGMLYEFGVSTVVPVAKRVLGFYDGQMDSFTTSQCHRMLAMPIEYNGYVPDCVDIRTTDFSRLDITRYAGIALWVEEQTYQQVPTVQPWLHRILGQRPILFINALPMIKGY
;
A
#
# COMPACT_ATOMS: atom_id res chain seq x y z
N MET A 1 -19.53 13.18 -38.42
CA MET A 1 -19.10 12.14 -37.45
C MET A 1 -18.15 12.79 -36.47
N THR A 2 -18.64 13.13 -35.29
CA THR A 2 -17.83 13.59 -34.16
C THR A 2 -16.98 12.41 -33.68
N LEU A 3 -15.66 12.57 -33.73
CA LEU A 3 -14.71 11.63 -33.14
C LEU A 3 -15.10 11.39 -31.67
N PRO A 4 -15.13 10.13 -31.20
CA PRO A 4 -15.39 9.87 -29.79
C PRO A 4 -14.28 10.52 -28.97
N VAL A 5 -14.67 11.28 -27.94
CA VAL A 5 -13.76 11.75 -26.90
C VAL A 5 -13.08 10.50 -26.36
N LEU A 6 -11.77 10.35 -26.58
CA LEU A 6 -10.95 9.40 -25.84
C LEU A 6 -11.17 9.73 -24.37
N ALA A 7 -11.87 8.86 -23.64
CA ALA A 7 -12.08 9.04 -22.21
C ALA A 7 -10.69 9.25 -21.57
N SER A 8 -10.49 10.39 -20.93
CA SER A 8 -9.24 10.65 -20.20
C SER A 8 -9.06 9.54 -19.17
N GLN A 9 -7.89 8.90 -19.15
CA GLN A 9 -7.59 7.88 -18.15
C GLN A 9 -7.77 8.47 -16.74
N PRO A 10 -8.27 7.67 -15.78
CA PRO A 10 -8.40 8.16 -14.41
C PRO A 10 -7.01 8.48 -13.82
N PRO A 11 -6.91 9.44 -12.89
CA PRO A 11 -5.67 9.71 -12.18
C PRO A 11 -5.14 8.43 -11.54
N SER A 12 -3.84 8.20 -11.67
CA SER A 12 -3.17 7.06 -11.04
C SER A 12 -3.29 7.10 -9.52
N ILE A 13 -3.24 5.93 -8.88
CA ILE A 13 -3.19 5.81 -7.43
C ILE A 13 -2.24 4.68 -7.03
N ALA A 14 -1.48 4.88 -5.95
CA ALA A 14 -0.70 3.83 -5.31
C ALA A 14 -1.11 3.63 -3.85
N PHE A 15 -1.05 2.39 -3.39
CA PHE A 15 -1.15 2.02 -1.98
C PHE A 15 0.19 1.43 -1.56
N TYR A 16 0.82 2.00 -0.53
CA TYR A 16 2.15 1.60 -0.09
C TYR A 16 2.27 1.68 1.44
N TYR A 17 2.35 0.52 2.08
CA TYR A 17 2.32 0.37 3.56
C TYR A 17 3.66 -0.08 4.17
N ASN A 18 4.71 -0.10 3.36
CA ASN A 18 6.07 -0.38 3.83
C ASN A 18 6.81 0.93 4.18
N GLN A 19 8.02 0.81 4.71
CA GLN A 19 8.85 1.96 5.11
C GLN A 19 9.12 2.91 3.93
N ILE A 20 9.05 4.22 4.20
CA ILE A 20 9.27 5.28 3.22
C ILE A 20 10.56 6.02 3.57
N ASP A 21 11.66 5.52 3.03
CA ASP A 21 12.96 6.19 3.07
C ASP A 21 13.00 7.46 2.18
N SER A 22 12.30 7.43 1.05
CA SER A 22 12.18 8.51 0.07
C SER A 22 10.81 8.47 -0.62
N VAL A 23 10.38 9.62 -1.14
CA VAL A 23 9.10 9.74 -1.88
C VAL A 23 9.26 9.69 -3.40
N ARG A 24 10.48 9.46 -3.91
CA ARG A 24 10.78 9.52 -5.36
C ARG A 24 9.88 8.61 -6.19
N GLU A 25 9.64 7.40 -5.72
CA GLU A 25 8.80 6.45 -6.43
C GLU A 25 7.31 6.81 -6.32
N LEU A 26 6.89 7.36 -5.17
CA LEU A 26 5.53 7.83 -4.91
C LEU A 26 5.16 9.04 -5.80
N MET A 27 6.12 9.90 -6.14
CA MET A 27 5.92 11.04 -7.06
C MET A 27 5.55 10.63 -8.50
N ASN A 28 5.66 9.35 -8.87
CA ASN A 28 5.19 8.88 -10.18
C ASN A 28 3.66 8.75 -10.26
N TYR A 29 2.96 8.87 -9.14
CA TYR A 29 1.52 8.72 -9.05
C TYR A 29 0.83 10.05 -8.76
N ASP A 30 -0.39 10.22 -9.25
CA ASP A 30 -1.22 11.40 -8.97
C ASP A 30 -1.75 11.39 -7.53
N ARG A 31 -1.94 10.19 -6.97
CA ARG A 31 -2.47 9.95 -5.62
C ARG A 31 -1.70 8.82 -4.95
N VAL A 32 -1.45 8.95 -3.65
CA VAL A 32 -0.83 7.88 -2.86
C VAL A 32 -1.55 7.69 -1.53
N VAL A 33 -1.73 6.43 -1.15
CA VAL A 33 -2.27 6.02 0.15
C VAL A 33 -1.14 5.37 0.93
N VAL A 34 -0.87 5.90 2.13
CA VAL A 34 0.25 5.46 2.97
C VAL A 34 -0.15 5.35 4.44
N THR A 35 0.61 4.56 5.20
CA THR A 35 0.46 4.51 6.66
C THR A 35 0.93 5.83 7.28
N PRO A 36 0.10 6.55 8.05
CA PRO A 36 0.42 7.91 8.52
C PRO A 36 1.60 7.99 9.51
N GLY A 37 2.00 6.86 10.10
CA GLY A 37 3.20 6.76 10.95
C GLY A 37 4.50 6.52 10.18
N LEU A 38 4.43 6.23 8.87
CA LEU A 38 5.59 5.86 8.05
C LEU A 38 6.05 6.96 7.09
N ILE A 39 5.42 8.14 7.14
CA ILE A 39 5.76 9.29 6.32
C ILE A 39 5.90 10.55 7.18
N THR A 40 6.84 11.42 6.82
CA THR A 40 7.09 12.70 7.48
C THR A 40 6.37 13.85 6.79
N GLU A 41 6.07 14.94 7.52
CA GLU A 41 5.47 16.16 6.95
C GLU A 41 6.30 16.71 5.77
N LYS A 42 7.63 16.72 5.88
CA LYS A 42 8.52 17.13 4.78
C LYS A 42 8.37 16.26 3.53
N GLN A 43 8.13 14.96 3.70
CA GLN A 43 7.89 14.04 2.59
C GLN A 43 6.53 14.30 1.95
N ILE A 44 5.49 14.59 2.74
CA ILE A 44 4.17 15.02 2.26
C ILE A 44 4.28 16.31 1.46
N ASP A 45 4.96 17.34 1.98
CA ASP A 45 5.22 18.59 1.27
C ASP A 45 5.95 18.38 -0.07
N THR A 46 6.86 17.40 -0.10
CA THR A 46 7.60 17.06 -1.33
C THR A 46 6.68 16.42 -2.37
N LEU A 47 5.76 15.55 -1.94
CA LEU A 47 4.73 14.97 -2.81
C LEU A 47 3.77 16.04 -3.35
N HIS A 48 3.33 16.98 -2.50
CA HIS A 48 2.49 18.10 -2.94
C HIS A 48 3.18 18.98 -3.98
N LYS A 49 4.48 19.28 -3.81
CA LYS A 49 5.28 20.01 -4.82
C LYS A 49 5.39 19.24 -6.14
N ALA A 50 5.26 17.92 -6.11
CA ALA A 50 5.20 17.06 -7.28
C ALA A 50 3.78 16.94 -7.87
N ASN A 51 2.79 17.61 -7.28
CA ASN A 51 1.35 17.48 -7.57
C ASN A 51 0.75 16.11 -7.25
N THR A 52 1.37 15.36 -6.34
CA THR A 52 0.83 14.10 -5.81
C THR A 52 0.00 14.36 -4.56
N ARG A 53 -1.26 13.92 -4.55
CA ARG A 53 -2.11 13.95 -3.34
C ARG A 53 -1.80 12.79 -2.41
N VAL A 54 -1.82 13.03 -1.10
CA VAL A 54 -1.45 12.06 -0.07
C VAL A 54 -2.64 11.77 0.84
N TYR A 55 -3.02 10.50 0.92
CA TYR A 55 -4.11 9.99 1.74
C TYR A 55 -3.55 9.08 2.83
N ALA A 56 -4.06 9.22 4.05
CA ALA A 56 -3.69 8.35 5.15
C ALA A 56 -4.59 7.11 5.17
N TYR A 57 -4.00 5.93 5.35
CA TYR A 57 -4.74 4.75 5.81
C TYR A 57 -5.33 5.00 7.20
N LEU A 58 -6.62 4.76 7.37
CA LEU A 58 -7.27 4.64 8.68
C LEU A 58 -8.28 3.49 8.65
N SER A 59 -8.10 2.50 9.53
CA SER A 59 -9.11 1.47 9.77
C SER A 59 -10.26 2.06 10.58
N ALA A 60 -11.46 2.13 10.01
CA ALA A 60 -12.62 2.75 10.64
C ALA A 60 -13.52 1.72 11.36
N GLY A 61 -13.49 0.46 10.93
CA GLY A 61 -14.24 -0.63 11.55
C GLY A 61 -13.48 -1.45 12.58
N GLU A 62 -12.15 -1.35 12.58
CA GLU A 62 -11.29 -2.12 13.47
C GLU A 62 -10.19 -1.25 14.09
N TYR A 63 -9.77 -1.58 15.30
CA TYR A 63 -8.54 -1.07 15.90
C TYR A 63 -7.40 -2.06 15.62
N ASP A 64 -6.34 -1.59 14.98
CA ASP A 64 -5.23 -2.39 14.45
C ASP A 64 -4.07 -2.59 15.46
N GLY A 65 -4.17 -1.99 16.64
CA GLY A 65 -3.18 -2.14 17.71
C GLY A 65 -3.33 -3.46 18.48
N ALA A 66 -2.19 -4.03 18.91
CA ALA A 66 -2.14 -5.28 19.66
C ALA A 66 -2.90 -5.26 21.00
N THR A 67 -3.04 -4.07 21.60
CA THR A 67 -3.77 -3.88 22.87
C THR A 67 -4.66 -2.65 22.75
N LEU A 68 -5.96 -2.83 23.04
CA LEU A 68 -6.91 -1.72 23.11
C LEU A 68 -6.56 -0.74 24.24
N PRO A 69 -6.64 0.58 23.98
CA PRO A 69 -6.61 1.58 25.03
C PRO A 69 -7.70 1.29 26.08
N PRO A 70 -7.47 1.57 27.37
CA PRO A 70 -8.47 1.33 28.43
C PRO A 70 -9.85 1.92 28.13
N SER A 71 -9.91 3.07 27.45
CA SER A 71 -11.16 3.72 27.03
C SER A 71 -11.95 2.97 25.95
N LEU A 72 -11.34 2.02 25.24
CA LEU A 72 -11.96 1.29 24.13
C LEU A 72 -12.22 -0.19 24.43
N GLN A 73 -11.72 -0.71 25.56
CA GLN A 73 -11.78 -2.14 25.90
C GLN A 73 -13.20 -2.74 25.89
N THR A 74 -14.21 -1.97 26.28
CA THR A 74 -15.61 -2.43 26.32
C THR A 74 -16.35 -2.25 24.99
N HIS A 75 -15.67 -1.78 23.93
CA HIS A 75 -16.28 -1.40 22.65
C HIS A 75 -15.82 -2.27 21.48
N SER A 76 -15.12 -3.38 21.75
CA SER A 76 -14.68 -4.36 20.77
C SER A 76 -15.41 -5.69 20.97
N PRO A 77 -16.53 -5.95 20.27
CA PRO A 77 -17.26 -7.21 20.40
C PRO A 77 -16.50 -8.46 19.93
N LEU A 78 -15.51 -8.32 19.05
CA LEU A 78 -14.82 -9.44 18.41
C LEU A 78 -13.33 -9.11 18.14
N ILE A 79 -12.47 -10.12 18.21
CA ILE A 79 -11.08 -10.04 17.71
C ILE A 79 -11.04 -10.72 16.34
N ASN A 80 -10.57 -10.01 15.32
CA ASN A 80 -10.33 -10.55 13.99
C ASN A 80 -8.97 -11.24 13.96
N THR A 81 -8.97 -12.58 14.01
CA THR A 81 -7.74 -13.38 14.12
C THR A 81 -6.89 -13.41 12.85
N ASN A 82 -7.45 -13.06 11.69
CA ASN A 82 -6.70 -13.03 10.43
C ASN A 82 -5.70 -11.86 10.40
N TRP A 83 -6.08 -10.72 11.00
CA TRP A 83 -5.30 -9.48 10.99
C TRP A 83 -4.83 -9.04 12.38
N GLN A 84 -5.16 -9.80 13.42
CA GLN A 84 -4.81 -9.51 14.82
C GLN A 84 -5.33 -8.15 15.30
N SER A 85 -6.51 -7.78 14.84
CA SER A 85 -7.19 -6.51 15.10
C SER A 85 -8.48 -6.71 15.90
N HIS A 86 -9.00 -5.61 16.43
CA HIS A 86 -10.19 -5.56 17.26
C HIS A 86 -11.36 -4.97 16.47
N VAL A 87 -12.40 -5.75 16.17
CA VAL A 87 -13.60 -5.24 15.49
C VAL A 87 -14.40 -4.40 16.46
N MET A 88 -14.68 -3.16 16.08
CA MET A 88 -15.27 -2.15 16.96
C MET A 88 -16.78 -2.00 16.76
N ASP A 89 -17.48 -1.66 17.83
CA ASP A 89 -18.89 -1.24 17.76
C ASP A 89 -18.99 0.19 17.23
N LEU A 90 -19.50 0.33 16.00
CA LEU A 90 -19.61 1.61 15.28
C LEU A 90 -20.64 2.56 15.91
N THR A 91 -21.48 2.07 16.81
CA THR A 91 -22.45 2.88 17.55
C THR A 91 -21.87 3.49 18.83
N ALA A 92 -20.69 3.05 19.26
CA ALA A 92 -20.08 3.49 20.51
C ALA A 92 -19.48 4.91 20.38
N PRO A 93 -19.95 5.90 21.15
CA PRO A 93 -19.41 7.26 21.08
C PRO A 93 -17.90 7.35 21.38
N ALA A 94 -17.38 6.46 22.24
CA ALA A 94 -15.95 6.38 22.53
C ALA A 94 -15.12 6.03 21.28
N TRP A 95 -15.59 5.10 20.45
CA TRP A 95 -14.94 4.74 19.19
C TRP A 95 -15.04 5.86 18.16
N GLN A 96 -16.23 6.47 18.02
CA GLN A 96 -16.41 7.59 17.10
C GLN A 96 -15.51 8.78 17.44
N ASN A 97 -15.42 9.15 18.73
CA ASN A 97 -14.56 10.22 19.20
C ASN A 97 -13.07 9.90 18.99
N TYR A 98 -12.67 8.64 19.20
CA TYR A 98 -11.31 8.20 18.92
C TYR A 98 -10.96 8.37 17.44
N LEU A 99 -11.80 7.88 16.52
CA LEU A 99 -11.59 8.02 15.08
C LEU A 99 -11.51 9.48 14.62
N LEU A 100 -12.37 10.36 15.16
CA LEU A 100 -12.34 11.78 14.84
C LEU A 100 -11.05 12.45 15.35
N GLY A 101 -10.54 12.04 16.51
CA GLY A 101 -9.27 12.52 17.04
C GLY A 101 -8.06 12.06 16.21
N GLU A 102 -8.05 10.79 15.79
CA GLU A 102 -7.03 10.26 14.88
C GLU A 102 -7.07 10.99 13.53
N ALA A 103 -8.27 11.17 12.95
CA ALA A 103 -8.46 11.90 11.71
C ALA A 103 -7.96 13.36 11.81
N ALA A 104 -8.26 14.05 12.91
CA ALA A 104 -7.75 15.41 13.14
C ALA A 104 -6.21 15.44 13.18
N SER A 105 -5.60 14.52 13.94
CA SER A 105 -4.14 14.40 14.07
C SER A 105 -3.46 14.06 12.73
N ILE A 106 -4.11 13.25 11.90
CA ILE A 106 -3.67 12.95 10.54
C ILE A 106 -3.71 14.21 9.68
N MET A 107 -4.82 14.94 9.67
CA MET A 107 -4.97 16.12 8.81
C MET A 107 -4.02 17.26 9.22
N GLU A 108 -3.68 17.38 10.50
CA GLU A 108 -2.66 18.32 10.99
C GLU A 108 -1.26 18.07 10.40
N LYS A 109 -0.94 16.82 10.01
CA LYS A 109 0.32 16.47 9.32
C LYS A 109 0.35 16.88 7.84
N GLY A 110 -0.74 17.44 7.31
CA GLY A 110 -0.82 17.89 5.92
C GLY A 110 -1.34 16.86 4.93
N PHE A 111 -2.00 15.79 5.37
CA PHE A 111 -2.68 14.87 4.44
C PHE A 111 -3.85 15.57 3.72
N ASP A 112 -4.13 15.16 2.47
CA ASP A 112 -5.26 15.66 1.69
C ASP A 112 -6.59 14.98 2.05
N GLY A 113 -6.50 13.85 2.75
CA GLY A 113 -7.65 13.03 3.08
C GLY A 113 -7.27 11.65 3.59
N MET A 114 -8.24 10.74 3.54
CA MET A 114 -8.15 9.45 4.20
C MET A 114 -8.70 8.35 3.30
N PHE A 115 -8.02 7.22 3.32
CA PHE A 115 -8.52 5.93 2.87
C PHE A 115 -9.05 5.17 4.08
N LEU A 116 -10.37 4.99 4.12
CA LEU A 116 -11.08 4.40 5.25
C LEU A 116 -11.32 2.92 4.99
N ASP A 117 -10.69 2.08 5.80
CA ASP A 117 -10.73 0.63 5.67
C ASP A 117 -11.70 -0.02 6.67
N THR A 118 -11.92 -1.34 6.52
CA THR A 118 -12.70 -2.21 7.41
C THR A 118 -14.17 -1.81 7.58
N LEU A 119 -14.73 -1.13 6.57
CA LEU A 119 -16.10 -0.59 6.61
C LEU A 119 -17.20 -1.66 6.63
N ASP A 120 -16.87 -2.93 6.40
CA ASP A 120 -17.77 -4.09 6.43
C ASP A 120 -17.46 -5.07 7.58
N SER A 121 -16.45 -4.80 8.42
CA SER A 121 -16.05 -5.70 9.52
C SER A 121 -17.14 -5.90 10.57
N TYR A 122 -18.07 -4.95 10.71
CA TYR A 122 -19.22 -5.11 11.62
C TYR A 122 -20.08 -6.34 11.31
N THR A 123 -20.07 -6.82 10.05
CA THR A 123 -20.83 -8.02 9.65
C THR A 123 -20.32 -9.31 10.32
N LEU A 124 -19.10 -9.31 10.87
CA LEU A 124 -18.51 -10.44 11.58
C LEU A 124 -19.21 -10.73 12.91
N PHE A 125 -19.82 -9.71 13.55
CA PHE A 125 -20.58 -9.87 14.80
C PHE A 125 -22.05 -9.48 14.70
N ALA A 126 -22.42 -8.60 13.75
CA ALA A 126 -23.79 -8.21 13.50
C ALA A 126 -24.49 -9.24 12.61
N ILE A 127 -25.03 -10.31 13.22
CA ILE A 127 -25.62 -11.44 12.48
C ILE A 127 -27.04 -11.14 12.02
N THR A 128 -27.84 -10.45 12.84
CA THR A 128 -29.24 -10.12 12.50
C THR A 128 -29.33 -8.85 11.68
N HIS A 129 -30.39 -8.73 10.85
CA HIS A 129 -30.68 -7.52 10.08
C HIS A 129 -30.74 -6.26 10.97
N SER A 130 -31.37 -6.35 12.14
CA SER A 130 -31.47 -5.20 13.06
C SER A 130 -30.12 -4.80 13.64
N GLN A 131 -29.24 -5.76 13.96
CA GLN A 131 -27.88 -5.44 14.40
C GLN A 131 -27.08 -4.78 13.28
N ARG A 132 -27.15 -5.29 12.05
CA ARG A 132 -26.47 -4.70 10.89
C ARG A 132 -26.92 -3.28 10.63
N GLN A 133 -28.24 -3.06 10.64
CA GLN A 133 -28.79 -1.73 10.43
C GLN A 133 -28.28 -0.71 11.46
N LYS A 134 -28.17 -1.09 12.75
CA LYS A 134 -27.59 -0.21 13.78
C LYS A 134 -26.12 0.13 13.50
N GLN A 135 -25.34 -0.86 13.07
CA GLN A 135 -23.92 -0.65 12.74
C GLN A 135 -23.78 0.22 11.48
N GLU A 136 -24.63 0.03 10.48
CA GLU A 136 -24.69 0.87 9.28
C GLU A 136 -25.05 2.32 9.63
N GLU A 137 -26.01 2.55 10.52
CA GLU A 137 -26.36 3.88 11.02
C GLU A 137 -25.18 4.52 11.76
N GLY A 138 -24.48 3.75 12.60
CA GLY A 138 -23.24 4.17 13.26
C GLY A 138 -22.14 4.55 12.26
N LEU A 139 -21.94 3.72 11.22
CA LEU A 139 -20.98 3.98 10.16
C LEU A 139 -21.32 5.25 9.37
N VAL A 140 -22.59 5.45 9.00
CA VAL A 140 -23.05 6.68 8.35
C VAL A 140 -22.76 7.90 9.22
N SER A 141 -22.97 7.81 10.53
CA SER A 141 -22.64 8.87 11.49
C SER A 141 -21.14 9.20 11.48
N ILE A 142 -20.28 8.17 11.58
CA ILE A 142 -18.82 8.33 11.53
C ILE A 142 -18.38 9.02 10.22
N LEU A 143 -18.82 8.49 9.08
CA LEU A 143 -18.43 8.99 7.75
C LEU A 143 -18.93 10.43 7.53
N THR A 144 -20.13 10.75 7.98
CA THR A 144 -20.69 12.11 7.91
C THR A 144 -19.93 13.08 8.80
N ALA A 145 -19.55 12.66 10.01
CA ALA A 145 -18.75 13.48 10.92
C ALA A 145 -17.35 13.76 10.36
N LEU A 146 -16.69 12.74 9.78
CA LEU A 146 -15.40 12.89 9.10
C LEU A 146 -15.50 13.85 7.91
N HIS A 147 -16.51 13.70 7.06
CA HIS A 147 -16.73 14.58 5.92
C HIS A 147 -16.95 16.04 6.32
N ASN A 148 -17.67 16.27 7.42
CA ASN A 148 -18.00 17.60 7.94
C ASN A 148 -16.92 18.18 8.88
N ALA A 149 -15.81 17.47 9.08
CA ALA A 149 -14.72 17.96 9.91
C ALA A 149 -14.17 19.29 9.35
N PRO A 150 -13.64 20.21 10.19
CA PRO A 150 -13.15 21.50 9.73
C PRO A 150 -12.08 21.43 8.63
N SER A 151 -11.27 20.36 8.60
CA SER A 151 -10.25 20.10 7.60
C SER A 151 -10.81 19.65 6.24
N GLN A 152 -12.10 19.28 6.17
CA GLN A 152 -12.79 18.78 4.98
C GLN A 152 -11.99 17.69 4.23
N PRO A 153 -11.61 16.59 4.91
CA PRO A 153 -10.78 15.56 4.32
C PRO A 153 -11.47 14.91 3.12
N THR A 154 -10.71 14.65 2.07
CA THR A 154 -11.21 13.83 0.96
C THR A 154 -11.31 12.38 1.42
N LEU A 155 -12.49 11.75 1.30
CA LEU A 155 -12.72 10.39 1.76
C LEU A 155 -12.71 9.40 0.59
N ILE A 156 -11.85 8.39 0.70
CA ILE A 156 -11.83 7.19 -0.16
C ILE A 156 -12.26 6.02 0.72
N LEU A 157 -13.24 5.24 0.28
CA LEU A 157 -13.83 4.17 1.10
C LEU A 157 -13.39 2.79 0.59
N ASN A 158 -12.87 1.91 1.45
CA ASN A 158 -12.73 0.50 1.09
C ASN A 158 -14.09 -0.19 1.27
N ARG A 159 -14.71 -0.59 0.16
CA ARG A 159 -16.06 -1.16 0.13
C ARG A 159 -17.10 -0.22 0.76
N GLY A 160 -17.72 -0.61 1.87
CA GLY A 160 -18.81 0.13 2.51
C GLY A 160 -20.09 0.22 1.66
N PHE A 161 -20.31 -0.73 0.75
CA PHE A 161 -21.40 -0.67 -0.25
C PHE A 161 -22.79 -0.43 0.38
N ASP A 162 -23.06 -1.05 1.52
CA ASP A 162 -24.38 -1.02 2.17
C ASP A 162 -24.76 0.36 2.76
N VAL A 163 -23.81 1.27 2.91
CA VAL A 163 -24.05 2.63 3.43
C VAL A 163 -23.99 3.73 2.37
N LEU A 164 -23.47 3.47 1.16
CA LEU A 164 -23.21 4.51 0.15
C LEU A 164 -24.42 5.37 -0.20
N THR A 165 -25.59 4.75 -0.37
CA THR A 165 -26.84 5.46 -0.73
C THR A 165 -27.46 6.22 0.46
N LYS A 166 -26.97 5.96 1.68
CA LYS A 166 -27.42 6.62 2.92
C LYS A 166 -26.54 7.82 3.29
N LEU A 167 -25.38 7.97 2.66
CA LEU A 167 -24.48 9.09 2.92
C LEU A 167 -25.06 10.41 2.39
N PRO A 168 -24.95 11.52 3.15
CA PRO A 168 -25.39 12.83 2.68
C PRO A 168 -24.40 13.48 1.69
N PHE A 169 -23.30 12.79 1.36
CA PHE A 169 -22.25 13.23 0.45
C PHE A 169 -21.79 12.06 -0.43
N LYS A 170 -21.02 12.36 -1.48
CA LYS A 170 -20.36 11.34 -2.30
C LYS A 170 -18.89 11.24 -1.90
N PRO A 171 -18.37 10.05 -1.54
CA PRO A 171 -16.92 9.88 -1.38
C PRO A 171 -16.23 10.10 -2.73
N ALA A 172 -14.93 10.42 -2.69
CA ALA A 172 -14.15 10.65 -3.89
C ALA A 172 -14.01 9.38 -4.74
N ALA A 173 -13.82 8.24 -4.07
CA ALA A 173 -13.77 6.94 -4.69
C ALA A 173 -14.18 5.83 -3.71
N VAL A 174 -14.53 4.68 -4.27
CA VAL A 174 -14.68 3.41 -3.54
C VAL A 174 -13.66 2.42 -4.07
N VAL A 175 -12.95 1.78 -3.17
CA VAL A 175 -11.96 0.73 -3.43
C VAL A 175 -12.60 -0.63 -3.20
N ALA A 176 -12.17 -1.65 -3.95
CA ALA A 176 -12.48 -3.03 -3.63
C ALA A 176 -11.26 -3.94 -3.85
N GLU A 177 -11.15 -4.94 -2.97
CA GLU A 177 -10.08 -5.94 -2.93
C GLU A 177 -10.71 -7.33 -2.80
N SER A 178 -10.49 -8.29 -3.68
CA SER A 178 -9.90 -8.20 -5.03
C SER A 178 -10.89 -8.72 -6.07
N LEU A 179 -10.71 -8.36 -7.34
CA LEU A 179 -11.65 -8.71 -8.40
C LEU A 179 -11.24 -10.00 -9.13
N TYR A 180 -9.95 -10.15 -9.45
CA TYR A 180 -9.45 -11.31 -10.19
C TYR A 180 -8.27 -12.00 -9.52
N HIS A 181 -7.40 -11.25 -8.84
CA HIS A 181 -6.19 -11.77 -8.23
C HIS A 181 -6.19 -11.42 -6.74
N GLN A 182 -6.35 -12.44 -5.89
CA GLN A 182 -6.41 -12.27 -4.44
C GLN A 182 -5.15 -12.80 -3.76
N TYR A 183 -4.92 -12.33 -2.53
CA TYR A 183 -3.86 -12.80 -1.65
C TYR A 183 -4.45 -13.27 -0.33
N ASP A 184 -4.05 -14.46 0.10
CA ASP A 184 -4.37 -15.00 1.42
C ASP A 184 -3.22 -14.67 2.39
N PRO A 185 -3.42 -13.78 3.39
CA PRO A 185 -2.37 -13.41 4.34
C PRO A 185 -2.02 -14.53 5.34
N LYS A 186 -2.94 -15.45 5.61
CA LYS A 186 -2.73 -16.57 6.54
C LYS A 186 -1.84 -17.62 5.90
N ASP A 187 -2.17 -18.01 4.67
CA ASP A 187 -1.45 -19.03 3.91
C ASP A 187 -0.28 -18.46 3.10
N LYS A 188 -0.19 -17.12 2.98
CA LYS A 188 0.79 -16.36 2.19
C LYS A 188 0.81 -16.79 0.72
N ARG A 189 -0.36 -16.89 0.11
CA ARG A 189 -0.52 -17.40 -1.27
C ARG A 189 -1.37 -16.49 -2.14
N TYR A 190 -0.95 -16.36 -3.39
CA TYR A 190 -1.70 -15.70 -4.45
C TYR A 190 -2.64 -16.69 -5.13
N GLN A 191 -3.89 -16.29 -5.34
CA GLN A 191 -4.92 -17.14 -5.93
C GLN A 191 -5.80 -16.34 -6.88
N THR A 192 -6.49 -17.05 -7.77
CA THR A 192 -7.57 -16.43 -8.56
C THR A 192 -8.81 -16.29 -7.70
N VAL A 193 -9.54 -15.19 -7.87
CA VAL A 193 -10.84 -14.97 -7.21
C VAL A 193 -11.87 -15.92 -7.84
N PRO A 194 -12.68 -16.65 -7.04
CA PRO A 194 -13.76 -17.49 -7.57
C PRO A 194 -14.74 -16.68 -8.43
N SER A 195 -15.25 -17.28 -9.50
CA SER A 195 -16.13 -16.58 -10.46
C SER A 195 -17.42 -16.04 -9.83
N GLN A 196 -17.94 -16.70 -8.80
CA GLN A 196 -19.08 -16.24 -8.03
C GLN A 196 -18.78 -14.91 -7.31
N ASP A 197 -17.62 -14.82 -6.68
CA ASP A 197 -17.19 -13.63 -5.93
C ASP A 197 -16.89 -12.48 -6.89
N THR A 198 -16.23 -12.76 -8.02
CA THR A 198 -16.04 -11.78 -9.10
C THR A 198 -17.38 -11.25 -9.61
N THR A 199 -18.37 -12.13 -9.81
CA THR A 199 -19.70 -11.73 -10.31
C THR A 199 -20.42 -10.83 -9.32
N TRP A 200 -20.44 -11.24 -8.04
CA TRP A 200 -21.03 -10.46 -6.96
C TRP A 200 -20.35 -9.10 -6.82
N LEU A 201 -19.01 -9.06 -6.80
CA LEU A 201 -18.27 -7.81 -6.63
C LEU A 201 -18.49 -6.89 -7.83
N THR A 202 -18.48 -7.43 -9.06
CA THR A 202 -18.77 -6.64 -10.27
C THR A 202 -20.15 -5.98 -10.20
N GLN A 203 -21.17 -6.68 -9.67
CA GLN A 203 -22.50 -6.09 -9.48
C GLN A 203 -22.45 -4.90 -8.51
N ARG A 204 -21.79 -5.05 -7.36
CA ARG A 204 -21.59 -3.97 -6.38
C ARG A 204 -20.83 -2.79 -6.98
N LEU A 205 -19.75 -3.04 -7.71
CA LEU A 205 -18.97 -1.99 -8.36
C LEU A 205 -19.79 -1.23 -9.43
N ASN A 206 -20.70 -1.91 -10.13
CA ASN A 206 -21.61 -1.26 -11.06
C ASN A 206 -22.64 -0.37 -10.34
N GLU A 207 -23.12 -0.76 -9.16
CA GLU A 207 -23.96 0.09 -8.30
C GLU A 207 -23.21 1.37 -7.91
N VAL A 208 -21.92 1.26 -7.55
CA VAL A 208 -21.07 2.43 -7.25
C VAL A 208 -20.91 3.35 -8.47
N LYS A 209 -20.60 2.78 -9.64
CA LYS A 209 -20.48 3.56 -10.88
C LYS A 209 -21.78 4.29 -11.22
N ALA A 210 -22.95 3.67 -10.98
CA ALA A 210 -24.25 4.29 -11.21
C ALA A 210 -24.49 5.53 -10.32
N LEU A 211 -23.81 5.62 -9.17
CA LEU A 211 -23.81 6.81 -8.30
C LEU A 211 -22.84 7.91 -8.77
N ASN A 212 -22.14 7.70 -9.89
CA ASN A 212 -21.05 8.54 -10.41
C ASN A 212 -19.89 8.70 -9.39
N ILE A 213 -19.55 7.61 -8.72
CA ILE A 213 -18.39 7.53 -7.82
C ILE A 213 -17.29 6.75 -8.54
N GLU A 214 -16.04 7.21 -8.44
CA GLU A 214 -14.89 6.49 -9.00
C GLU A 214 -14.75 5.12 -8.32
N VAL A 215 -14.50 4.08 -9.11
CA VAL A 215 -14.20 2.75 -8.61
C VAL A 215 -12.73 2.42 -8.82
N ILE A 216 -12.03 2.16 -7.72
CA ILE A 216 -10.66 1.68 -7.69
C ILE A 216 -10.68 0.18 -7.38
N VAL A 217 -9.89 -0.61 -8.10
CA VAL A 217 -9.75 -2.06 -7.84
C VAL A 217 -8.31 -2.38 -7.51
N ILE A 218 -8.10 -3.04 -6.37
CA ILE A 218 -6.81 -3.58 -5.96
C ILE A 218 -6.80 -5.09 -6.20
N ASP A 219 -5.89 -5.52 -7.07
CA ASP A 219 -5.61 -6.93 -7.34
C ASP A 219 -4.17 -7.24 -6.90
N TYR A 220 -3.94 -8.44 -6.38
CA TYR A 220 -2.64 -8.82 -5.83
C TYR A 220 -1.86 -9.75 -6.76
N ILE A 221 -0.76 -9.25 -7.28
CA ILE A 221 0.24 -9.98 -8.08
C ILE A 221 1.61 -9.45 -7.64
N PRO A 222 2.57 -10.31 -7.24
CA PRO A 222 3.88 -9.86 -6.79
C PRO A 222 4.65 -9.13 -7.89
N GLY A 223 5.51 -8.18 -7.53
CA GLY A 223 6.30 -7.36 -8.44
C GLY A 223 7.33 -8.14 -9.26
N SER A 224 7.65 -9.37 -8.84
CA SER A 224 8.41 -10.35 -9.62
C SER A 224 7.70 -10.74 -10.93
N GLU A 225 6.39 -10.57 -11.01
CA GLU A 225 5.54 -10.87 -12.16
C GLU A 225 5.03 -9.59 -12.85
N ARG A 226 5.88 -8.57 -13.00
CA ARG A 226 5.53 -7.24 -13.53
C ARG A 226 4.73 -7.26 -14.84
N THR A 227 5.03 -8.17 -15.78
CA THR A 227 4.25 -8.30 -17.02
C THR A 227 2.78 -8.70 -16.74
N LYS A 228 2.53 -9.55 -15.74
CA LYS A 228 1.18 -9.89 -15.30
C LYS A 228 0.49 -8.74 -14.58
N GLN A 229 1.21 -7.97 -13.75
CA GLN A 229 0.67 -6.75 -13.14
C GLN A 229 0.17 -5.77 -14.21
N ILE A 230 0.97 -5.53 -15.25
CA ILE A 230 0.61 -4.65 -16.37
C ILE A 230 -0.63 -5.17 -17.11
N ALA A 231 -0.69 -6.46 -17.42
CA ALA A 231 -1.84 -7.05 -18.09
C ALA A 231 -3.12 -6.96 -17.26
N ALA A 232 -3.03 -7.21 -15.95
CA ALA A 232 -4.15 -7.09 -15.02
C ALA A 232 -4.65 -5.64 -14.91
N ALA A 233 -3.75 -4.66 -14.73
CA ALA A 233 -4.10 -3.25 -14.69
C ALA A 233 -4.77 -2.77 -16.00
N GLN A 234 -4.26 -3.20 -17.16
CA GLN A 234 -4.86 -2.89 -18.46
C GLN A 234 -6.27 -3.48 -18.62
N ARG A 235 -6.51 -4.68 -18.08
CA ARG A 235 -7.85 -5.29 -18.08
C ARG A 235 -8.81 -4.45 -17.25
N LEU A 236 -8.45 -4.13 -16.01
CA LEU A 236 -9.26 -3.32 -15.10
C LEU A 236 -9.60 -1.95 -15.71
N LEU A 237 -8.64 -1.31 -16.40
CA LEU A 237 -8.88 -0.07 -17.13
C LEU A 237 -9.91 -0.19 -18.25
N LYS A 238 -9.85 -1.27 -19.03
CA LYS A 238 -10.82 -1.53 -20.10
C LYS A 238 -12.23 -1.77 -19.56
N GLU A 239 -12.34 -2.31 -18.35
CA GLU A 239 -13.60 -2.51 -17.64
C GLU A 239 -14.08 -1.24 -16.91
N GLY A 240 -13.33 -0.13 -17.03
CA GLY A 240 -13.70 1.18 -16.50
C GLY A 240 -13.41 1.35 -15.01
N TYR A 241 -12.39 0.66 -14.49
CA TYR A 241 -11.90 0.83 -13.12
C TYR A 241 -10.55 1.55 -13.12
N THR A 242 -10.24 2.27 -12.04
CA THR A 242 -8.87 2.71 -11.74
C THR A 242 -8.11 1.53 -11.11
N PRO A 243 -7.06 0.99 -11.75
CA PRO A 243 -6.35 -0.15 -11.20
C PRO A 243 -5.30 0.28 -10.18
N TYR A 244 -5.04 -0.60 -9.22
CA TYR A 244 -3.73 -0.71 -8.60
C TYR A 244 -3.40 -2.20 -8.39
N VAL A 245 -2.30 -2.67 -8.95
CA VAL A 245 -1.90 -4.08 -8.86
C VAL A 245 -0.54 -4.19 -8.20
N SER A 246 -0.47 -4.74 -6.99
CA SER A 246 0.77 -4.87 -6.20
C SER A 246 0.86 -6.21 -5.45
N ASP A 247 1.88 -6.39 -4.62
CA ASP A 247 1.99 -7.54 -3.73
C ASP A 247 0.87 -7.55 -2.66
N GLY A 248 0.65 -8.72 -2.07
CA GLY A 248 -0.43 -8.95 -1.12
C GLY A 248 -0.38 -8.14 0.17
N MET A 249 0.77 -7.57 0.51
CA MET A 249 0.93 -6.72 1.70
C MET A 249 1.02 -5.23 1.35
N LEU A 250 0.97 -4.88 0.07
CA LEU A 250 1.18 -3.50 -0.42
C LEU A 250 2.53 -2.95 0.03
N TYR A 251 3.54 -3.80 0.08
CA TYR A 251 4.92 -3.49 0.46
C TYR A 251 5.85 -3.25 -0.73
N GLU A 252 5.36 -3.50 -1.94
CA GLU A 252 6.02 -3.25 -3.20
C GLU A 252 5.29 -2.15 -3.99
N PHE A 253 6.01 -1.47 -4.89
CA PHE A 253 5.38 -0.57 -5.85
C PHE A 253 4.69 -1.35 -6.97
N GLY A 254 3.37 -1.14 -7.05
CA GLY A 254 2.49 -1.76 -8.02
C GLY A 254 2.41 -1.05 -9.37
N VAL A 255 1.36 -1.39 -10.12
CA VAL A 255 1.01 -0.79 -11.41
C VAL A 255 -0.39 -0.19 -11.33
N SER A 256 -0.53 1.07 -11.77
CA SER A 256 -1.82 1.76 -11.89
C SER A 256 -2.10 2.10 -13.37
N THR A 257 -2.67 3.26 -13.67
CA THR A 257 -2.65 3.85 -15.04
C THR A 257 -1.23 4.18 -15.51
N VAL A 258 -0.29 4.25 -14.57
CA VAL A 258 1.14 4.39 -14.79
C VAL A 258 1.87 3.12 -14.38
N VAL A 259 2.97 2.82 -15.09
CA VAL A 259 3.93 1.77 -14.71
C VAL A 259 5.18 2.48 -14.18
N PRO A 260 5.49 2.42 -12.87
CA PRO A 260 6.67 3.09 -12.34
C PRO A 260 7.94 2.44 -12.91
N VAL A 261 8.86 3.29 -13.36
CA VAL A 261 10.19 2.89 -13.82
C VAL A 261 11.16 3.03 -12.66
N ALA A 262 11.76 1.92 -12.24
CA ALA A 262 12.78 1.92 -11.22
C ALA A 262 14.02 2.72 -11.67
N LYS A 263 14.47 3.65 -10.82
CA LYS A 263 15.65 4.51 -11.09
C LYS A 263 16.77 4.33 -10.07
N ARG A 264 16.57 3.51 -9.04
CA ARG A 264 17.61 3.24 -8.04
C ARG A 264 18.46 2.05 -8.46
N VAL A 265 19.73 2.07 -8.06
CA VAL A 265 20.60 0.89 -8.08
C VAL A 265 21.02 0.62 -6.66
N LEU A 266 20.60 -0.52 -6.12
CA LEU A 266 20.94 -0.93 -4.76
C LEU A 266 22.39 -1.36 -4.74
N GLY A 267 23.17 -0.77 -3.86
CA GLY A 267 24.51 -1.22 -3.56
C GLY A 267 24.70 -1.44 -2.07
N PHE A 268 25.65 -2.30 -1.73
CA PHE A 268 25.93 -2.63 -0.35
C PHE A 268 27.36 -2.26 0.04
N TYR A 269 27.52 -1.85 1.29
CA TYR A 269 28.81 -1.83 1.98
C TYR A 269 28.70 -2.56 3.32
N ASP A 270 29.83 -2.99 3.88
CA ASP A 270 29.88 -3.59 5.20
C ASP A 270 30.32 -2.55 6.23
N GLY A 271 29.38 -2.09 7.05
CA GLY A 271 29.63 -1.05 8.06
C GLY A 271 30.63 -1.43 9.16
N GLN A 272 31.00 -2.72 9.28
CA GLN A 272 32.06 -3.16 10.18
C GLN A 272 33.46 -2.94 9.57
N MET A 273 33.56 -2.98 8.24
CA MET A 273 34.83 -2.90 7.51
C MET A 273 35.13 -1.46 7.07
N ASP A 274 34.11 -0.77 6.56
CA ASP A 274 34.22 0.56 5.97
C ASP A 274 33.10 1.50 6.42
N SER A 275 33.37 2.80 6.39
CA SER A 275 32.32 3.82 6.45
C SER A 275 31.64 3.99 5.08
N PHE A 276 30.43 4.57 5.06
CA PHE A 276 29.74 4.88 3.80
C PHE A 276 30.64 5.61 2.80
N THR A 277 31.33 6.68 3.22
CA THR A 277 32.14 7.54 2.33
C THR A 277 33.41 6.86 1.83
N THR A 278 33.90 5.84 2.53
CA THR A 278 35.10 5.08 2.12
C THR A 278 34.76 3.80 1.36
N SER A 279 33.50 3.36 1.40
CA SER A 279 33.05 2.12 0.77
C SER A 279 33.23 2.10 -0.75
N GLN A 280 33.38 0.90 -1.31
CA GLN A 280 33.44 0.71 -2.76
C GLN A 280 32.13 1.09 -3.45
N CYS A 281 30.99 0.86 -2.79
CA CYS A 281 29.69 1.30 -3.29
C CYS A 281 29.68 2.83 -3.52
N HIS A 282 30.11 3.61 -2.54
CA HIS A 282 30.12 5.06 -2.70
C HIS A 282 31.22 5.54 -3.66
N ARG A 283 32.45 5.05 -3.51
CA ARG A 283 33.61 5.60 -4.24
C ARG A 283 33.70 5.16 -5.69
N MET A 284 33.23 3.96 -6.00
CA MET A 284 33.45 3.33 -7.31
C MET A 284 32.15 3.08 -8.07
N LEU A 285 31.05 2.74 -7.38
CA LEU A 285 29.76 2.48 -8.04
C LEU A 285 28.94 3.76 -8.24
N ALA A 286 28.94 4.70 -7.29
CA ALA A 286 28.02 5.84 -7.33
C ALA A 286 28.17 6.69 -8.61
N MET A 287 29.39 7.16 -8.92
CA MET A 287 29.65 8.04 -10.06
C MET A 287 29.18 7.46 -11.42
N PRO A 288 29.56 6.22 -11.82
CA PRO A 288 29.09 5.68 -13.09
C PRO A 288 27.57 5.45 -13.12
N ILE A 289 26.94 5.09 -12.00
CA ILE A 289 25.48 4.96 -11.90
C ILE A 289 24.80 6.32 -12.08
N GLU A 290 25.29 7.36 -11.40
CA GLU A 290 24.79 8.73 -11.52
C GLU A 290 24.97 9.30 -12.93
N TYR A 291 26.12 9.05 -13.56
CA TYR A 291 26.39 9.46 -14.94
C TYR A 291 25.37 8.89 -15.93
N ASN A 292 24.85 7.69 -15.66
CA ASN A 292 23.80 7.04 -16.47
C ASN A 292 22.37 7.48 -16.08
N GLY A 293 22.22 8.45 -15.17
CA GLY A 293 20.92 8.99 -14.75
C GLY A 293 20.16 8.10 -13.76
N TYR A 294 20.84 7.16 -13.11
CA TYR A 294 20.30 6.38 -12.00
C TYR A 294 20.71 6.98 -10.65
N VAL A 295 20.02 6.58 -9.60
CA VAL A 295 20.34 6.96 -8.23
C VAL A 295 21.04 5.79 -7.52
N PRO A 296 22.31 5.91 -7.13
CA PRO A 296 22.95 4.92 -6.29
C PRO A 296 22.34 4.95 -4.88
N ASP A 297 22.05 3.78 -4.36
CA ASP A 297 21.54 3.60 -3.01
C ASP A 297 22.45 2.63 -2.26
N CYS A 298 23.47 3.20 -1.61
CA CYS A 298 24.46 2.44 -0.88
C CYS A 298 24.02 2.28 0.58
N VAL A 299 23.62 1.07 0.95
CA VAL A 299 23.15 0.74 2.31
C VAL A 299 24.12 -0.19 3.03
N ASP A 300 24.15 -0.11 4.35
CA ASP A 300 24.92 -1.05 5.16
C ASP A 300 24.22 -2.41 5.17
N ILE A 301 24.91 -3.41 4.63
CA ILE A 301 24.42 -4.78 4.51
C ILE A 301 24.09 -5.41 5.86
N ARG A 302 24.74 -4.96 6.95
CA ARG A 302 24.57 -5.51 8.30
C ARG A 302 23.29 -5.05 8.99
N THR A 303 22.83 -3.84 8.64
CA THR A 303 21.64 -3.23 9.25
C THR A 303 20.41 -3.30 8.35
N THR A 304 20.58 -3.78 7.11
CA THR A 304 19.49 -3.95 6.15
C THR A 304 18.52 -5.06 6.57
N ASP A 305 17.23 -4.71 6.69
CA ASP A 305 16.16 -5.70 6.84
C ASP A 305 15.74 -6.27 5.47
N PHE A 306 16.38 -7.37 5.10
CA PHE A 306 16.10 -8.09 3.85
C PHE A 306 14.69 -8.71 3.78
N SER A 307 13.95 -8.77 4.89
CA SER A 307 12.56 -9.25 4.88
C SER A 307 11.57 -8.20 4.39
N ARG A 308 11.94 -6.90 4.50
CA ARG A 308 11.10 -5.75 4.12
C ARG A 308 11.67 -4.95 2.94
N LEU A 309 12.80 -5.37 2.38
CA LEU A 309 13.42 -4.69 1.26
C LEU A 309 12.58 -4.83 -0.02
N ASP A 310 11.94 -3.74 -0.42
CA ASP A 310 11.19 -3.63 -1.67
C ASP A 310 12.14 -3.54 -2.86
N ILE A 311 12.37 -4.67 -3.53
CA ILE A 311 13.25 -4.70 -4.71
C ILE A 311 12.63 -4.03 -5.95
N THR A 312 11.33 -3.71 -5.92
CA THR A 312 10.66 -3.13 -7.09
C THR A 312 11.10 -1.71 -7.38
N ARG A 313 11.66 -1.02 -6.38
CA ARG A 313 12.30 0.31 -6.43
C ARG A 313 13.60 0.35 -7.23
N TYR A 314 14.24 -0.81 -7.40
CA TYR A 314 15.58 -0.92 -7.95
C TYR A 314 15.58 -1.46 -9.38
N ALA A 315 16.34 -0.80 -10.24
CA ALA A 315 16.61 -1.23 -11.61
C ALA A 315 17.68 -2.33 -11.66
N GLY A 316 18.55 -2.38 -10.66
CA GLY A 316 19.60 -3.38 -10.52
C GLY A 316 20.19 -3.36 -9.11
N ILE A 317 20.95 -4.40 -8.81
CA ILE A 317 21.61 -4.61 -7.52
C ILE A 317 23.09 -4.87 -7.77
N ALA A 318 23.96 -4.28 -6.96
CA ALA A 318 25.40 -4.47 -7.00
C ALA A 318 25.94 -4.88 -5.63
N LEU A 319 26.64 -6.00 -5.57
CA LEU A 319 27.33 -6.47 -4.37
C LEU A 319 28.84 -6.38 -4.60
N TRP A 320 29.49 -5.47 -3.86
CA TRP A 320 30.93 -5.29 -3.84
C TRP A 320 31.42 -5.34 -2.39
N VAL A 321 31.27 -6.52 -1.79
CA VAL A 321 31.63 -6.81 -0.40
C VAL A 321 32.60 -8.00 -0.36
N GLU A 322 33.29 -8.18 0.77
CA GLU A 322 34.21 -9.29 0.96
C GLU A 322 33.48 -10.63 1.13
N GLU A 323 34.15 -11.74 0.83
CA GLU A 323 33.56 -13.08 1.01
C GLU A 323 33.09 -13.32 2.46
N GLN A 324 33.86 -12.80 3.42
CA GLN A 324 33.56 -12.89 4.85
C GLN A 324 32.22 -12.24 5.22
N THR A 325 31.83 -11.15 4.55
CA THR A 325 30.57 -10.46 4.80
C THR A 325 29.37 -11.39 4.58
N TYR A 326 29.39 -12.22 3.53
CA TYR A 326 28.32 -13.19 3.29
C TYR A 326 28.20 -14.26 4.40
N GLN A 327 29.30 -14.60 5.06
CA GLN A 327 29.31 -15.55 6.17
C GLN A 327 28.81 -14.91 7.47
N GLN A 328 29.08 -13.61 7.65
CA GLN A 328 28.71 -12.87 8.86
C GLN A 328 27.29 -12.30 8.83
N VAL A 329 26.70 -12.13 7.63
CA VAL A 329 25.33 -11.66 7.43
C VAL A 329 24.51 -12.78 6.78
N PRO A 330 24.09 -13.80 7.55
CA PRO A 330 23.50 -15.03 7.00
C PRO A 330 22.14 -14.81 6.31
N THR A 331 21.51 -13.64 6.50
CA THR A 331 20.26 -13.25 5.84
C THR A 331 20.43 -12.91 4.35
N VAL A 332 21.64 -12.53 3.92
CA VAL A 332 21.92 -12.11 2.54
C VAL A 332 21.75 -13.26 1.57
N GLN A 333 22.28 -14.45 1.87
CA GLN A 333 22.24 -15.58 0.93
C GLN A 333 20.80 -16.06 0.64
N PRO A 334 19.93 -16.31 1.64
CA PRO A 334 18.53 -16.65 1.38
C PRO A 334 17.77 -15.55 0.64
N TRP A 335 18.08 -14.29 0.93
CA TRP A 335 17.48 -13.16 0.21
C TRP A 335 17.90 -13.15 -1.27
N LEU A 336 19.20 -13.28 -1.57
CA LEU A 336 19.70 -13.38 -2.94
C LEU A 336 19.01 -14.51 -3.70
N HIS A 337 18.92 -15.71 -3.11
CA HIS A 337 18.23 -16.84 -3.73
C HIS A 337 16.77 -16.52 -4.09
N ARG A 338 16.06 -15.77 -3.24
CA ARG A 338 14.68 -15.36 -3.49
C ARG A 338 14.56 -14.43 -4.70
N ILE A 339 15.51 -13.51 -4.86
CA ILE A 339 15.44 -12.43 -5.85
C ILE A 339 16.15 -12.74 -7.18
N LEU A 340 16.85 -13.87 -7.27
CA LEU A 340 17.49 -14.33 -8.50
C LEU A 340 16.47 -14.38 -9.65
N GLY A 341 16.84 -13.79 -10.79
CA GLY A 341 15.98 -13.70 -11.97
C GLY A 341 14.91 -12.60 -11.92
N GLN A 342 14.72 -11.92 -10.79
CA GLN A 342 13.74 -10.83 -10.67
C GLN A 342 14.33 -9.47 -11.03
N ARG A 343 15.62 -9.26 -10.73
CA ARG A 343 16.40 -8.06 -11.08
C ARG A 343 17.80 -8.45 -11.52
N PRO A 344 18.46 -7.64 -12.37
CA PRO A 344 19.88 -7.80 -12.64
C PRO A 344 20.71 -7.64 -11.36
N ILE A 345 21.61 -8.59 -11.11
CA ILE A 345 22.53 -8.56 -9.96
C ILE A 345 23.96 -8.64 -10.48
N LEU A 346 24.79 -7.67 -10.08
CA LEU A 346 26.22 -7.62 -10.35
C LEU A 346 27.00 -7.98 -9.09
N PHE A 347 27.91 -8.94 -9.19
CA PHE A 347 28.86 -9.27 -8.14
C PHE A 347 30.26 -8.80 -8.55
N ILE A 348 30.95 -8.13 -7.63
CA ILE A 348 32.32 -7.66 -7.79
C ILE A 348 33.13 -8.19 -6.60
N ASN A 349 34.38 -8.58 -6.85
CA ASN A 349 35.32 -9.17 -5.90
C ASN A 349 34.96 -10.61 -5.48
N ALA A 350 33.84 -10.82 -4.81
CA ALA A 350 33.47 -12.13 -4.25
C ALA A 350 32.03 -12.54 -4.57
N LEU A 351 31.83 -13.84 -4.80
CA LEU A 351 30.52 -14.46 -4.88
C LEU A 351 30.10 -15.04 -3.52
N PRO A 352 28.80 -15.07 -3.20
CA PRO A 352 28.30 -15.76 -2.01
C PRO A 352 28.48 -17.28 -2.19
N MET A 353 29.63 -17.80 -1.74
CA MET A 353 29.91 -19.23 -1.75
C MET A 353 29.14 -19.93 -0.62
N ILE A 354 28.45 -21.03 -0.94
CA ILE A 354 27.92 -21.95 0.07
C ILE A 354 29.08 -22.84 0.51
N LYS A 355 29.50 -22.78 1.77
CA LYS A 355 30.41 -23.81 2.31
C LYS A 355 29.69 -25.15 2.28
N GLY A 356 30.08 -26.06 1.39
CA GLY A 356 29.60 -27.45 1.40
C GLY A 356 29.17 -28.09 0.09
N TYR A 357 29.63 -27.60 -1.07
CA TYR A 357 29.70 -28.41 -2.30
C TYR A 357 31.13 -28.55 -2.78
#